data_AF-A0A6A5YY16-F1
#
_entry.id   AF-A0A6A5YY16-F1
#
_cell.length_a   1.000
_cell.length_b   1.000
_cell.length_c   1.000
_cell.angle_alpha   90.00
_cell.angle_beta   90.00
_cell.angle_gamma   90.00
#
_symmetry.space_group_name_H-M   'P 1'
#
loop_
_entity.id
_entity.type
_entity.pdbx_description
1 polymer ?
#
loop_
_entity_poly.entity_id
_entity_poly.type
_entity_poly.pdbx_seq_one_letter_code
_entity_poly.pdbx_strand_id
1 'polypeptide(L)'
;MVAAKKHVPIVKKHRKRFNRHQSDRFKCVDPSWRKPKGIDNRVRRRFKGQAAMPKIGYGSNKKTRHLMPSGHKAFLVNNSKKGDSLTFEPD
;
A
#
# COMPACT_ATOMS: atom_id res chain seq x y z
N MET A 1 0.05 16.03 -21.39
CA MET A 1 0.47 15.03 -20.40
C MET A 1 1.48 14.11 -21.06
N VAL A 2 2.67 13.94 -20.49
CA VAL A 2 3.73 13.08 -21.06
C VAL A 2 3.25 11.61 -21.09
N ALA A 3 3.57 10.91 -22.18
CA ALA A 3 3.24 9.49 -22.35
C ALA A 3 3.87 8.64 -21.23
N ALA A 4 3.15 7.63 -20.76
CA ALA A 4 3.64 6.74 -19.72
C ALA A 4 4.93 6.04 -20.17
N LYS A 5 5.98 6.11 -19.34
CA LYS A 5 7.23 5.41 -19.59
C LYS A 5 6.99 3.90 -19.55
N LYS A 6 7.50 3.15 -20.53
CA LYS A 6 7.37 1.68 -20.58
C LYS A 6 7.94 1.09 -19.27
N HIS A 7 7.11 0.34 -18.53
CA HIS A 7 7.51 -0.29 -17.28
C HIS A 7 6.95 -1.71 -17.16
N VAL A 8 7.57 -2.52 -16.30
CA VAL A 8 7.05 -3.85 -15.93
C VAL A 8 5.61 -3.70 -15.42
N PRO A 9 4.64 -4.53 -15.85
CA PRO A 9 3.24 -4.39 -15.47
C PRO A 9 3.08 -4.33 -13.94
N ILE A 10 2.32 -3.36 -13.46
CA ILE A 10 2.11 -3.13 -12.03
C ILE A 10 1.08 -4.15 -11.53
N VAL A 11 1.57 -5.24 -10.93
CA VAL A 11 0.71 -6.23 -10.28
C VAL A 11 0.58 -5.93 -8.78
N LYS A 12 -0.65 -5.69 -8.31
CA LYS A 12 -0.97 -5.54 -6.88
C LYS A 12 -1.57 -6.84 -6.35
N LYS A 13 -0.83 -7.55 -5.49
CA LYS A 13 -1.25 -8.84 -4.90
C LYS A 13 -2.47 -8.74 -3.98
N HIS A 14 -2.64 -7.61 -3.30
CA HIS A 14 -3.79 -7.33 -2.46
C HIS A 14 -4.27 -5.91 -2.73
N ARG A 15 -5.51 -5.77 -3.21
CA ARG A 15 -6.11 -4.46 -3.54
C ARG A 15 -6.92 -3.88 -2.40
N LYS A 16 -7.55 -4.72 -1.58
CA LYS A 16 -8.36 -4.29 -0.44
C LYS A 16 -7.47 -3.72 0.66
N ARG A 17 -8.04 -2.91 1.55
CA ARG A 17 -7.36 -2.51 2.78
C ARG A 17 -7.47 -3.65 3.80
N PHE A 18 -6.44 -3.80 4.61
CA PHE A 18 -6.49 -4.70 5.75
C PHE A 18 -7.24 -4.00 6.88
N ASN A 19 -8.50 -4.38 7.07
CA ASN A 19 -9.35 -3.79 8.11
C ASN A 19 -9.09 -4.45 9.47
N ARG A 20 -9.23 -3.67 10.54
CA ARG A 20 -9.21 -4.18 11.91
C ARG A 20 -10.39 -5.12 12.16
N HIS A 21 -10.17 -6.18 12.92
CA HIS A 21 -11.24 -7.10 13.32
C HIS A 21 -12.35 -6.34 14.07
N GLN A 22 -13.62 -6.56 13.68
CA GLN A 22 -14.84 -5.93 14.23
C GLN A 22 -15.00 -4.42 13.99
N SER A 23 -14.19 -3.80 13.12
CA SER A 23 -14.39 -2.38 12.74
C SER A 23 -15.65 -2.15 11.92
N ASP A 24 -16.19 -3.20 11.31
CA ASP A 24 -17.45 -3.20 10.58
C ASP A 24 -18.68 -3.13 11.51
N ARG A 25 -18.56 -3.66 12.73
CA ARG A 25 -19.67 -3.73 13.69
C ARG A 25 -19.69 -2.55 14.66
N PHE A 26 -18.51 -2.11 15.12
CA PHE A 26 -18.41 -1.10 16.16
C PHE A 26 -17.85 0.22 15.62
N LYS A 27 -18.61 1.31 15.76
CA LYS A 27 -18.17 2.66 15.34
C LYS A 27 -16.94 3.16 16.10
N CYS A 28 -16.73 2.70 17.32
CA CYS A 28 -15.56 3.06 18.14
C CYS A 28 -14.26 2.36 17.70
N VAL A 29 -14.35 1.37 16.81
CA VAL A 29 -13.19 0.61 16.34
C VAL A 29 -12.82 1.08 14.94
N ASP A 30 -11.74 1.87 14.86
CA ASP A 30 -11.25 2.34 13.56
C ASP A 30 -10.89 1.18 12.61
N PRO A 31 -11.09 1.35 11.29
CA PRO A 31 -10.74 0.34 10.29
C PRO A 31 -9.22 0.16 10.12
N SER A 32 -8.40 1.03 10.69
CA SER A 32 -6.93 0.94 10.61
C SER A 32 -6.40 -0.33 11.26
N TRP A 33 -5.59 -1.09 10.52
CA TRP A 33 -5.10 -2.39 10.95
C TRP A 33 -4.38 -2.35 12.31
N ARG A 34 -4.75 -3.30 13.19
CA ARG A 34 -4.03 -3.59 14.45
C ARG A 34 -3.92 -5.09 14.64
N LYS A 35 -2.74 -5.56 15.08
CA LYS A 35 -2.50 -6.99 15.32
C LYS A 35 -3.38 -7.48 16.50
N PRO A 36 -4.29 -8.45 16.30
CA PRO A 36 -5.12 -8.98 17.38
C PRO A 36 -4.28 -9.76 18.40
N LYS A 37 -4.48 -9.50 19.69
CA LYS A 37 -3.72 -10.12 20.79
C LYS A 37 -4.50 -11.19 21.59
N GLY A 38 -5.84 -11.12 21.64
CA GLY A 38 -6.67 -11.97 22.50
C GLY A 38 -6.59 -13.47 22.21
N ILE A 39 -6.78 -14.30 23.25
CA ILE A 39 -6.55 -15.75 23.20
C ILE A 39 -7.46 -16.49 22.21
N ASP A 40 -8.73 -16.11 22.16
CA ASP A 40 -9.76 -16.74 21.33
C ASP A 40 -10.04 -16.00 20.02
N ASN A 41 -9.19 -15.03 19.68
CA ASN A 41 -9.40 -14.23 18.48
C ASN A 41 -9.24 -15.10 17.21
N ARG A 42 -10.30 -15.16 16.41
CA ARG A 42 -10.35 -16.01 15.21
C ARG A 42 -9.37 -15.58 14.11
N VAL A 43 -9.16 -14.27 13.95
CA VAL A 43 -8.18 -13.72 12.98
C VAL A 43 -6.76 -14.08 13.42
N ARG A 44 -6.45 -14.01 14.73
CA ARG A 44 -5.15 -14.40 15.28
C ARG A 44 -4.85 -15.89 15.02
N ARG A 45 -5.85 -16.74 15.25
CA ARG A 45 -5.77 -18.21 15.01
C ARG A 45 -5.88 -18.59 13.52
N ARG A 46 -6.11 -17.63 12.61
CA ARG A 46 -6.18 -17.81 11.15
C ARG A 46 -7.26 -18.79 10.69
N PHE A 47 -8.44 -18.77 11.33
CA PHE A 47 -9.57 -19.57 10.86
C PHE A 47 -9.98 -19.18 9.42
N LYS A 48 -10.46 -20.17 8.66
CA LYS A 48 -11.00 -19.98 7.31
C LYS A 48 -12.16 -18.98 7.32
N GLY A 49 -12.26 -18.16 6.28
CA GLY A 49 -13.33 -17.15 6.10
C GLY A 49 -13.14 -15.87 6.91
N GLN A 50 -12.07 -15.75 7.71
CA GLN A 50 -11.74 -14.52 8.42
C GLN A 50 -10.85 -13.59 7.60
N ALA A 51 -10.81 -12.32 7.99
CA ALA A 51 -9.95 -11.32 7.36
C ALA A 51 -8.48 -11.76 7.40
N ALA A 52 -7.80 -11.66 6.26
CA ALA A 52 -6.38 -12.00 6.17
C ALA A 52 -5.53 -11.01 6.98
N MET A 53 -4.49 -11.53 7.65
CA MET A 53 -3.51 -10.68 8.32
C MET A 53 -2.48 -10.14 7.31
N PRO A 54 -2.02 -8.88 7.44
CA PRO A 54 -0.87 -8.38 6.70
C PRO A 54 0.36 -9.25 6.94
N LYS A 55 1.05 -9.57 5.85
CA LYS A 55 2.28 -10.37 5.81
C LYS A 55 3.19 -9.85 4.70
N ILE A 56 4.49 -10.11 4.82
CA ILE A 56 5.53 -9.69 3.86
C ILE A 56 5.23 -10.25 2.45
N GLY A 57 4.60 -11.43 2.33
CA GLY A 57 4.26 -12.06 1.05
C GLY A 57 3.33 -11.24 0.15
N TYR A 58 2.52 -10.33 0.72
CA TYR A 58 1.67 -9.40 -0.05
C TYR A 58 2.45 -8.24 -0.68
N GLY A 59 3.76 -8.11 -0.40
CA GLY A 59 4.62 -7.10 -0.99
C GLY A 59 4.62 -7.15 -2.53
N SER A 60 4.51 -5.96 -3.15
CA SER A 60 4.62 -5.78 -4.60
C SER A 60 6.08 -5.98 -5.07
N ASN A 61 6.26 -6.20 -6.39
CA ASN A 61 7.60 -6.28 -6.98
C ASN A 61 8.42 -5.03 -6.62
N LYS A 62 9.69 -5.22 -6.25
CA LYS A 62 10.61 -4.14 -5.85
C LYS A 62 10.71 -3.06 -6.94
N LYS A 63 10.76 -3.45 -8.22
CA LYS A 63 10.85 -2.52 -9.36
C LYS A 63 9.60 -1.65 -9.54
N THR A 64 8.42 -2.17 -9.18
CA THR A 64 7.13 -1.48 -9.35
C THR A 64 6.58 -0.90 -8.05
N ARG A 65 7.38 -0.91 -6.97
CA ARG A 65 6.99 -0.38 -5.66
C ARG A 65 6.95 1.14 -5.73
N HIS A 66 5.86 1.75 -5.26
CA HIS A 66 5.60 3.20 -5.30
C HIS A 66 5.49 3.83 -6.71
N LEU A 67 5.37 3.03 -7.77
CA LEU A 67 5.00 3.54 -9.09
C LEU A 67 3.52 3.87 -9.16
N MET A 68 3.23 5.02 -9.76
CA MET A 68 1.88 5.40 -10.19
C MET A 68 1.52 4.67 -11.49
N PRO A 69 0.22 4.58 -11.84
CA PRO A 69 -0.21 4.01 -13.12
C PRO A 69 0.36 4.74 -14.35
N SER A 70 0.80 5.99 -14.19
CA SER A 70 1.49 6.77 -15.23
C SER A 70 2.94 6.33 -15.48
N GLY A 71 3.46 5.38 -14.72
CA GLY A 71 4.86 4.93 -14.81
C GLY A 71 5.88 5.77 -14.05
N HIS A 72 5.44 6.83 -13.37
CA HIS A 72 6.29 7.75 -12.60
C HIS A 72 6.22 7.44 -11.09
N LYS A 73 7.25 7.81 -10.33
CA LYS A 73 7.23 7.76 -8.86
C LYS A 73 6.60 9.04 -8.33
N ALA A 74 5.71 8.92 -7.35
CA ALA A 74 5.12 10.09 -6.71
C ALA A 74 6.18 10.82 -5.85
N PHE A 75 6.32 12.13 -6.06
CA PHE A 75 7.19 13.00 -5.27
C PHE A 75 6.38 14.21 -4.79
N LEU A 76 6.46 14.52 -3.50
CA LEU A 76 5.77 15.66 -2.90
C LEU A 76 6.73 16.86 -2.86
N VAL A 77 6.46 17.88 -3.68
CA VAL A 77 7.20 19.15 -3.69
C VAL A 77 6.51 20.13 -2.76
N ASN A 78 7.24 20.64 -1.77
CA ASN A 78 6.74 21.64 -0.82
C ASN A 78 7.50 22.97 -0.89
N ASN A 79 8.60 23.05 -1.64
CA ASN A 79 9.42 24.25 -1.82
C ASN A 79 10.05 24.23 -3.23
N SER A 80 10.33 25.39 -3.81
CA SER A 80 10.98 25.56 -5.12
C SER A 80 12.32 24.82 -5.19
N LYS A 81 13.14 24.86 -4.13
CA LYS A 81 14.43 24.15 -4.04
C LYS A 81 14.33 22.62 -4.22
N LYS A 82 13.17 22.01 -3.95
CA LYS A 82 12.94 20.57 -4.22
C LYS A 82 12.65 20.31 -5.70
N GLY A 83 12.14 21.30 -6.42
CA GLY A 83 11.91 21.22 -7.87
C GLY A 83 13.21 21.00 -8.64
N ASP A 84 14.29 21.66 -8.24
CA ASP A 84 15.59 21.59 -8.91
C ASP A 84 16.18 20.16 -8.91
N SER A 85 15.88 19.36 -7.89
CA SER A 85 16.30 17.94 -7.83
C SER A 85 15.52 17.02 -8.77
N LEU A 86 14.38 17.47 -9.33
CA LEU A 86 13.62 16.72 -10.33
C LEU A 86 14.09 17.03 -11.76
N THR A 87 14.68 18.21 -11.97
CA THR A 87 15.26 18.65 -13.24
C THR A 87 16.73 18.25 -13.30
N PHE A 88 17.01 16.95 -13.43
CA PHE A 88 18.32 16.55 -13.95
C PHE A 88 18.28 16.76 -15.47
N GLU A 89 18.93 17.81 -15.95
CA GLU A 89 19.28 17.95 -17.37
C GLU A 89 20.22 16.80 -17.74
N PRO A 90 19.88 15.99 -18.75
CA PRO A 90 20.86 15.10 -19.35
C PRO A 90 21.73 15.90 -20.32
N ASP A 91 23.06 15.89 -20.10
CA ASP A 91 24.04 16.20 -21.15
C ASP A 91 23.86 15.25 -22.36
#